data_AF-A0A0F9F166-F1
#
_entry.id   AF-A0A0F9F166-F1
#
_cell.length_a   1.000
_cell.length_b   1.000
_cell.length_c   1.000
_cell.angle_alpha   90.00
_cell.angle_beta   90.00
_cell.angle_gamma   90.00
#
_symmetry.space_group_name_H-M   'P 1'
#
loop_
_entity.id
_entity.type
_entity.pdbx_description
1 polymer ?
#
loop_
_entity_poly.entity_id
_entity_poly.type
_entity_poly.pdbx_seq_one_letter_code
_entity_poly.pdbx_strand_id
1 'polypeptide(L)'
;GGGFGANIHLLLENYKNIRKVLYLDIPPNLYVGTQYLKAFYGDAVVDFRSLRNRDSIKFSSNDELEIFCIAPWQIERIYDPVDIFINSRSFVEMPKDTVKNYIDNFRRLPKSKDSAIALITYEDRDPNTLFHPDEWLKFFKARKFDCFDTNTLLDSSRRNFYFISPGKLSL
;
A
#
# COMPACT_ATOMS: atom_id res chain seq x y z
N GLY A 1 -2.44 0.68 -4.54
CA GLY A 1 -2.61 -0.37 -5.54
C GLY A 1 -2.71 -1.70 -4.84
N GLY A 2 -3.87 -1.97 -4.26
CA GLY A 2 -4.17 -3.25 -3.62
C GLY A 2 -4.61 -4.34 -4.61
N GLY A 3 -4.78 -4.00 -5.90
CA GLY A 3 -5.25 -4.96 -6.91
C GLY A 3 -6.66 -5.41 -6.59
N PHE A 4 -7.02 -6.67 -6.85
CA PHE A 4 -8.33 -7.20 -6.45
C PHE A 4 -8.35 -7.79 -5.01
N GLY A 5 -7.34 -7.51 -4.18
CA GLY A 5 -7.34 -7.91 -2.76
C GLY A 5 -6.63 -9.21 -2.40
N ALA A 6 -6.14 -9.99 -3.39
CA ALA A 6 -5.42 -11.25 -3.12
C ALA A 6 -4.20 -11.10 -2.20
N ASN A 7 -3.43 -10.01 -2.32
CA ASN A 7 -2.25 -9.82 -1.46
C ASN A 7 -2.65 -9.66 0.02
N ILE A 8 -3.75 -8.95 0.30
CA ILE A 8 -4.28 -8.82 1.66
C ILE A 8 -4.75 -10.16 2.18
N HIS A 9 -5.46 -10.93 1.35
CA HIS A 9 -5.90 -12.28 1.70
C HIS A 9 -4.70 -13.18 2.06
N LEU A 10 -3.66 -13.22 1.23
CA LEU A 10 -2.46 -13.99 1.52
C LEU A 10 -1.77 -13.54 2.82
N LEU A 11 -1.66 -12.24 3.06
CA LEU A 11 -1.06 -11.73 4.31
C LEU A 11 -1.87 -12.16 5.55
N LEU A 12 -3.19 -12.05 5.51
CA LEU A 12 -4.05 -12.42 6.64
C LEU A 12 -4.12 -13.95 6.87
N GLU A 13 -3.93 -14.76 5.83
CA GLU A 13 -3.83 -16.21 6.00
C GLU A 13 -2.50 -16.64 6.62
N ASN A 14 -1.40 -16.02 6.20
CA ASN A 14 -0.07 -16.41 6.65
C ASN A 14 0.35 -15.74 7.97
N TYR A 15 -0.24 -14.58 8.32
CA TYR A 15 0.16 -13.78 9.48
C TYR A 15 -1.06 -13.37 10.31
N LYS A 16 -1.46 -14.24 11.25
CA LYS A 16 -2.64 -14.04 12.12
C LYS A 16 -2.49 -12.87 13.11
N ASN A 17 -1.33 -12.26 13.22
CA ASN A 17 -1.09 -11.06 14.02
C ASN A 17 -1.45 -9.75 13.28
N ILE A 18 -1.70 -9.79 11.97
CA ILE A 18 -2.17 -8.63 11.23
C ILE A 18 -3.67 -8.47 11.49
N ARG A 19 -4.06 -7.38 12.17
CA ARG A 19 -5.46 -7.10 12.52
C ARG A 19 -6.02 -5.84 11.89
N LYS A 20 -5.20 -4.87 11.53
CA LYS A 20 -5.64 -3.59 10.97
C LYS A 20 -5.08 -3.43 9.56
N VAL A 21 -5.95 -3.26 8.56
CA VAL A 21 -5.56 -3.18 7.15
C VAL A 21 -6.18 -1.95 6.51
N LEU A 22 -5.34 -1.10 5.93
CA LEU A 22 -5.75 -0.04 5.00
C LEU A 22 -5.57 -0.57 3.57
N TYR A 23 -6.68 -0.88 2.91
CA TYR A 23 -6.70 -1.31 1.52
C TYR A 23 -7.05 -0.13 0.62
N LEU A 24 -6.11 0.29 -0.23
CA LEU A 24 -6.23 1.49 -1.05
C LEU A 24 -6.09 1.17 -2.54
N ASP A 25 -7.11 1.59 -3.30
CA ASP A 25 -7.11 1.50 -4.76
C ASP A 25 -8.02 2.55 -5.41
N ILE A 26 -7.91 2.72 -6.73
CA ILE A 26 -8.79 3.60 -7.51
C ILE A 26 -10.22 3.03 -7.55
N PRO A 27 -11.27 3.86 -7.70
CA PRO A 27 -12.64 3.44 -7.42
C PRO A 27 -13.14 2.16 -8.13
N PRO A 28 -12.87 1.93 -9.43
CA PRO A 28 -13.32 0.70 -10.09
C PRO A 28 -12.67 -0.55 -9.49
N ASN A 29 -11.36 -0.51 -9.28
CA ASN A 29 -10.61 -1.65 -8.76
C ASN A 29 -10.83 -1.83 -7.24
N LEU A 30 -11.03 -0.73 -6.50
CA LEU A 30 -11.42 -0.72 -5.10
C LEU A 30 -12.72 -1.47 -4.88
N TYR A 31 -13.73 -1.30 -5.76
CA TYR A 31 -14.98 -2.04 -5.67
C TYR A 31 -14.75 -3.54 -5.83
N VAL A 32 -14.02 -3.96 -6.87
CA VAL A 32 -13.72 -5.38 -7.13
C VAL A 32 -13.01 -6.00 -5.93
N GLY A 33 -11.95 -5.36 -5.42
CA GLY A 33 -11.24 -5.90 -4.27
C GLY A 33 -12.02 -5.85 -2.97
N THR A 34 -12.91 -4.88 -2.79
CA THR A 34 -13.85 -4.86 -1.66
C THR A 34 -14.79 -6.06 -1.72
N GLN A 35 -15.36 -6.39 -2.89
CA GLN A 35 -16.24 -7.57 -3.02
C GLN A 35 -15.46 -8.86 -2.76
N TYR A 36 -14.25 -8.97 -3.31
CA TYR A 36 -13.38 -10.12 -3.05
C TYR A 36 -13.12 -10.28 -1.56
N LEU A 37 -12.67 -9.23 -0.86
CA LEU A 37 -12.36 -9.29 0.56
C LEU A 37 -13.60 -9.57 1.42
N LYS A 38 -14.77 -9.01 1.07
CA LYS A 38 -16.03 -9.30 1.76
C LYS A 38 -16.43 -10.78 1.68
N ALA A 39 -16.12 -11.44 0.56
CA ALA A 39 -16.42 -12.87 0.40
C ALA A 39 -15.65 -13.74 1.41
N PHE A 40 -14.46 -13.31 1.86
CA PHE A 40 -13.64 -14.04 2.84
C PHE A 40 -13.81 -13.52 4.28
N TYR A 41 -13.99 -12.22 4.47
CA TYR A 41 -13.88 -11.57 5.78
C TYR A 41 -15.17 -10.88 6.25
N GLY A 42 -16.24 -10.89 5.45
CA GLY A 42 -17.56 -10.40 5.83
C GLY A 42 -17.53 -8.99 6.43
N ASP A 43 -18.07 -8.87 7.64
CA ASP A 43 -18.26 -7.59 8.34
C ASP A 43 -16.96 -6.92 8.79
N ALA A 44 -15.83 -7.64 8.79
CA ALA A 44 -14.52 -7.04 9.03
C ALA A 44 -14.13 -6.04 7.93
N VAL A 45 -14.75 -6.12 6.74
CA VAL A 45 -14.48 -5.23 5.61
C VAL A 45 -15.41 -4.03 5.61
N VAL A 46 -14.85 -2.86 5.92
CA VAL A 46 -15.57 -1.57 5.87
C VAL A 46 -15.30 -0.91 4.52
N ASP A 47 -16.35 -0.80 3.72
CA ASP A 47 -16.24 -0.28 2.36
C ASP A 47 -16.23 1.26 2.27
N PHE A 48 -15.93 1.74 1.06
CA PHE A 48 -15.95 3.17 0.73
C PHE A 48 -17.26 3.87 1.14
N ARG A 49 -18.42 3.23 0.95
CA ARG A 49 -19.72 3.87 1.21
C ARG A 49 -19.91 4.16 2.69
N SER A 50 -19.42 3.27 3.55
CA SER A 50 -19.42 3.43 5.01
C SER A 50 -18.44 4.50 5.50
N LEU A 51 -17.40 4.79 4.72
CA LEU A 51 -16.32 5.73 5.08
C LEU A 51 -16.42 7.10 4.40
N ARG A 52 -17.17 7.23 3.29
CA ARG A 52 -17.14 8.41 2.39
C ARG A 52 -17.39 9.75 3.08
N ASN A 53 -18.28 9.77 4.07
CA ASN A 53 -18.73 10.98 4.78
C ASN A 53 -18.02 11.17 6.11
N ARG A 54 -17.06 10.32 6.47
CA ARG A 54 -16.31 10.47 7.73
C ARG A 54 -15.22 11.51 7.54
N ASP A 55 -15.11 12.43 8.49
CA ASP A 55 -14.01 13.41 8.56
C ASP A 55 -12.70 12.77 9.00
N SER A 56 -12.79 11.71 9.82
CA SER A 56 -11.66 10.90 10.28
C SER A 56 -11.98 9.42 10.17
N ILE A 57 -11.01 8.65 9.69
CA ILE A 57 -11.07 7.19 9.60
C ILE A 57 -10.05 6.67 10.60
N LYS A 58 -10.55 5.93 11.60
CA LYS A 58 -9.74 5.37 12.68
C LYS A 58 -10.12 3.92 12.95
N PHE A 59 -9.12 3.08 13.16
CA PHE A 59 -9.32 1.72 13.64
C PHE A 59 -9.83 1.72 15.09
N SER A 60 -10.51 0.65 15.47
CA SER A 60 -10.84 0.38 16.87
C SER A 60 -9.55 0.08 17.66
N SER A 61 -9.59 0.33 18.97
CA SER A 61 -8.46 0.04 19.87
C SER A 61 -8.39 -1.41 20.35
N ASN A 62 -9.14 -2.33 19.72
CA ASN A 62 -9.15 -3.75 20.04
C ASN A 62 -8.44 -4.58 18.95
N ASP A 63 -8.28 -5.87 19.17
CA ASP A 63 -7.58 -6.77 18.25
C ASP A 63 -8.47 -7.39 17.17
N GLU A 64 -9.70 -6.89 17.00
CA GLU A 64 -10.58 -7.37 15.93
C GLU A 64 -10.01 -7.03 14.55
N LEU A 65 -10.24 -7.92 13.59
CA LEU A 65 -9.85 -7.69 12.21
C LEU A 65 -10.69 -6.54 11.62
N GLU A 66 -10.02 -5.52 11.12
CA GLU A 66 -10.64 -4.40 10.41
C GLU A 66 -9.89 -4.16 9.10
N ILE A 67 -10.64 -4.17 7.99
CA ILE A 67 -10.13 -3.93 6.65
C ILE A 67 -10.87 -2.73 6.08
N PHE A 68 -10.23 -1.57 6.10
CA PHE A 68 -10.80 -0.34 5.58
C PHE A 68 -10.43 -0.17 4.11
N CYS A 69 -11.44 -0.20 3.25
CA CYS A 69 -11.29 -0.02 1.81
C CYS A 69 -11.50 1.45 1.46
N ILE A 70 -10.40 2.16 1.15
CA ILE A 70 -10.38 3.60 0.96
C ILE A 70 -9.97 4.00 -0.46
N ALA A 71 -10.57 5.08 -0.96
CA ALA A 71 -10.15 5.74 -2.18
C ALA A 71 -8.90 6.63 -1.94
N PRO A 72 -8.13 6.98 -2.99
CA PRO A 72 -6.91 7.77 -2.85
C PRO A 72 -7.05 9.05 -2.04
N TRP A 73 -8.11 9.83 -2.28
CA TRP A 73 -8.34 11.11 -1.60
C TRP A 73 -8.74 10.96 -0.12
N GLN A 74 -9.08 9.75 0.34
CA GLN A 74 -9.39 9.51 1.76
C GLN A 74 -8.13 9.26 2.60
N ILE A 75 -6.94 9.12 1.98
CA ILE A 75 -5.69 8.92 2.71
C ILE A 75 -5.39 10.06 3.69
N GLU A 76 -5.84 11.28 3.37
CA GLU A 76 -5.69 12.47 4.21
C GLU A 76 -6.47 12.38 5.54
N ARG A 77 -7.47 11.49 5.62
CA ARG A 77 -8.33 11.32 6.79
C ARG A 77 -7.85 10.25 7.76
N ILE A 78 -6.73 9.60 7.45
CA ILE A 78 -6.08 8.58 8.27
C ILE A 78 -5.10 9.25 9.24
N TYR A 79 -5.10 8.79 10.50
CA TYR A 79 -4.17 9.26 11.53
C TYR A 79 -3.55 8.14 12.37
N ASP A 80 -3.97 6.89 12.15
CA ASP A 80 -3.40 5.74 12.86
C ASP A 80 -1.96 5.46 12.43
N PRO A 81 -1.14 4.86 13.31
CA PRO A 81 0.17 4.37 12.94
C PRO A 81 0.10 3.35 11.80
N VAL A 82 1.15 3.32 10.98
CA VAL A 82 1.31 2.29 9.94
C VAL A 82 2.61 1.56 10.23
N ASP A 83 2.54 0.25 10.47
CA ASP A 83 3.75 -0.56 10.73
C ASP A 83 4.38 -1.06 9.42
N ILE A 84 3.57 -1.27 8.38
CA ILE A 84 4.03 -1.77 7.07
C ILE A 84 3.38 -0.96 5.95
N PHE A 85 4.18 -0.34 5.09
CA PHE A 85 3.75 0.33 3.87
C PHE A 85 4.09 -0.52 2.65
N ILE A 86 3.08 -0.87 1.85
CA ILE A 86 3.26 -1.72 0.65
C ILE A 86 2.75 -1.00 -0.59
N ASN A 87 3.58 -0.96 -1.64
CA ASN A 87 3.14 -0.64 -2.98
C ASN A 87 3.45 -1.80 -3.93
N SER A 88 2.44 -2.28 -4.65
CA SER A 88 2.64 -3.28 -5.69
C SER A 88 2.31 -2.66 -7.04
N ARG A 89 3.36 -2.29 -7.79
CA ARG A 89 3.35 -1.94 -9.21
C ARG A 89 2.55 -0.70 -9.62
N SER A 90 2.02 0.07 -8.67
CA SER A 90 1.15 1.21 -9.00
C SER A 90 1.88 2.55 -9.11
N PHE A 91 2.99 2.74 -8.40
CA PHE A 91 3.76 4.00 -8.50
C PHE A 91 4.39 4.22 -9.88
N VAL A 92 4.69 3.16 -10.63
CA VAL A 92 5.27 3.27 -11.97
C VAL A 92 4.32 3.91 -12.98
N GLU A 93 3.02 3.84 -12.69
CA GLU A 93 1.95 4.32 -13.57
C GLU A 93 1.44 5.71 -13.15
N MET A 94 2.12 6.36 -12.20
CA MET A 94 1.66 7.60 -11.59
C MET A 94 2.62 8.77 -11.84
N PRO A 95 2.10 9.99 -12.05
CA PRO A 95 2.91 11.20 -12.05
C PRO A 95 3.69 11.37 -10.76
N LYS A 96 4.84 12.04 -10.87
CA LYS A 96 5.77 12.27 -9.75
C LYS A 96 5.12 12.92 -8.54
N ASP A 97 4.29 13.93 -8.76
CA ASP A 97 3.61 14.64 -7.67
C ASP A 97 2.56 13.78 -6.98
N THR A 98 1.91 12.87 -7.72
CA THR A 98 0.97 11.90 -7.15
C THR A 98 1.69 10.91 -6.24
N VAL A 99 2.81 10.33 -6.69
CA VAL A 99 3.65 9.44 -5.86
C VAL A 99 4.14 10.17 -4.62
N LYS A 100 4.65 11.40 -4.78
CA LYS A 100 5.07 12.25 -3.68
C LYS A 100 3.94 12.49 -2.68
N ASN A 101 2.72 12.77 -3.15
CA ASN A 101 1.56 12.99 -2.30
C ASN A 101 1.22 11.76 -1.42
N TYR A 102 1.26 10.55 -1.99
CA TYR A 102 1.07 9.32 -1.22
C TYR A 102 2.14 9.15 -0.14
N ILE A 103 3.40 9.38 -0.50
CA ILE A 103 4.53 9.22 0.43
C ILE A 103 4.49 10.27 1.53
N ASP A 104 4.15 11.53 1.22
CA ASP A 104 4.01 12.57 2.24
C ASP A 104 2.83 12.29 3.18
N ASN A 105 1.71 11.78 2.65
CA ASN A 105 0.58 11.32 3.47
C ASN A 105 0.92 10.13 4.38
N PHE A 106 1.79 9.21 3.92
CA PHE A 106 2.30 8.16 4.78
C PHE A 106 3.27 8.72 5.84
N ARG A 107 4.19 9.59 5.45
CA ARG A 107 5.24 10.13 6.34
C ARG A 107 4.69 10.99 7.47
N ARG A 108 3.55 11.66 7.29
CA ARG A 108 2.88 12.40 8.38
C ARG A 108 2.24 11.50 9.44
N LEU A 109 2.06 10.20 9.17
CA LEU A 109 1.44 9.28 10.12
C LEU A 109 2.38 8.97 11.30
N PRO A 110 1.84 8.67 12.49
CA PRO A 110 2.64 8.26 13.64
C PRO A 110 3.50 7.03 13.31
N LYS A 111 4.72 6.98 13.85
CA LYS A 111 5.69 5.88 13.68
C LYS A 111 6.11 5.59 12.22
N SER A 112 5.73 6.39 11.23
CA SER A 112 6.11 6.23 9.81
C SER A 112 7.61 6.06 9.58
N LYS A 113 8.44 6.71 10.42
CA LYS A 113 9.90 6.63 10.40
C LYS A 113 10.44 5.24 10.79
N ASP A 114 9.66 4.47 11.54
CA ASP A 114 10.01 3.17 12.09
C ASP A 114 9.27 2.03 11.35
N SER A 115 8.33 2.32 10.45
CA SER A 115 7.62 1.32 9.65
C SER A 115 8.53 0.54 8.70
N ALA A 116 8.14 -0.68 8.35
CA ALA A 116 8.70 -1.38 7.20
C ALA A 116 8.09 -0.85 5.89
N ILE A 117 8.87 -0.87 4.80
CA ILE A 117 8.43 -0.43 3.48
C ILE A 117 8.81 -1.52 2.47
N ALA A 118 7.84 -1.95 1.67
CA ALA A 118 8.05 -2.88 0.56
C ALA A 118 7.43 -2.33 -0.72
N LEU A 119 8.26 -2.07 -1.73
CA LEU A 119 7.82 -1.56 -3.03
C LEU A 119 8.20 -2.57 -4.11
N ILE A 120 7.27 -2.85 -5.00
CA ILE A 120 7.47 -3.69 -6.17
C ILE A 120 7.13 -2.86 -7.41
N THR A 121 7.97 -2.91 -8.43
CA THR A 121 7.73 -2.27 -9.72
C THR A 121 8.27 -3.13 -10.85
N TYR A 122 8.07 -2.70 -12.08
CA TYR A 122 8.59 -3.34 -13.29
C TYR A 122 9.29 -2.31 -14.18
N GLU A 123 10.06 -2.80 -15.15
CA GLU A 123 10.91 -1.99 -16.04
C GLU A 123 10.10 -1.15 -17.03
N ASP A 124 9.02 -1.72 -17.58
CA ASP A 124 8.21 -1.05 -18.58
C ASP A 124 7.52 0.18 -18.00
N ARG A 125 7.90 1.34 -18.52
CA ARG A 125 7.28 2.61 -18.20
C ARG A 125 7.25 3.44 -19.46
N ASP A 126 6.30 4.35 -19.57
CA ASP A 126 6.41 5.42 -20.56
C ASP A 126 7.47 6.42 -20.07
N PRO A 127 8.66 6.46 -20.71
CA PRO A 127 9.75 7.33 -20.26
C PRO A 127 9.41 8.82 -20.41
N ASN A 128 8.39 9.17 -21.19
CA ASN A 128 7.99 10.56 -21.45
C ASN A 128 7.10 11.12 -20.35
N THR A 129 6.42 10.26 -19.59
CA THR A 129 5.44 10.68 -18.56
C THR A 129 5.77 10.15 -17.16
N LEU A 130 6.65 9.14 -17.07
CA LEU A 130 6.92 8.40 -15.83
C LEU A 130 8.43 8.36 -15.53
N PHE A 131 8.77 8.62 -14.27
CA PHE A 131 10.12 8.82 -13.76
C PHE A 131 10.72 7.52 -13.19
N HIS A 132 12.06 7.42 -13.10
CA HIS A 132 12.73 6.16 -12.78
C HIS A 132 12.38 5.73 -11.35
N PRO A 133 12.14 4.43 -11.07
CA PRO A 133 11.76 3.97 -9.73
C PRO A 133 12.71 4.42 -8.61
N ASP A 134 14.01 4.51 -8.89
CA ASP A 134 15.01 4.99 -7.94
C ASP A 134 14.78 6.44 -7.47
N GLU A 135 14.10 7.25 -8.28
CA GLU A 135 13.75 8.61 -7.88
C GLU A 135 12.72 8.64 -6.75
N TRP A 136 11.88 7.61 -6.60
CA TRP A 136 10.81 7.57 -5.60
C TRP A 136 11.41 7.39 -4.21
N LEU A 137 12.52 6.66 -4.13
CA LEU A 137 13.26 6.42 -2.89
C LEU A 137 13.69 7.73 -2.23
N LYS A 138 13.97 8.77 -3.03
CA LYS A 138 14.32 10.11 -2.54
C LYS A 138 13.19 10.76 -1.73
N PHE A 139 11.93 10.42 -2.00
CA PHE A 139 10.79 10.95 -1.27
C PHE A 139 10.63 10.38 0.15
N PHE A 140 11.19 9.18 0.39
CA PHE A 140 11.17 8.55 1.69
C PHE A 140 12.17 9.12 2.69
N LYS A 141 13.00 10.12 2.29
CA LYS A 141 13.97 10.91 3.10
C LYS A 141 14.62 10.17 4.28
N ALA A 142 15.93 9.90 4.17
CA ALA A 142 16.73 9.23 5.21
C ALA A 142 16.34 7.76 5.51
N ARG A 143 15.63 7.12 4.58
CA ARG A 143 15.41 5.66 4.58
C ARG A 143 16.46 4.99 3.70
N LYS A 144 17.08 3.93 4.20
CA LYS A 144 17.93 3.03 3.42
C LYS A 144 17.06 1.93 2.83
N PHE A 145 17.27 1.64 1.55
CA PHE A 145 16.61 0.54 0.85
C PHE A 145 17.63 -0.49 0.41
N ASP A 146 17.29 -1.75 0.60
CA ASP A 146 17.89 -2.86 -0.09
C ASP A 146 17.12 -3.04 -1.41
N CYS A 147 17.85 -3.05 -2.51
CA CYS A 147 17.30 -3.08 -3.86
C CYS A 147 17.76 -4.36 -4.55
N PHE A 148 16.84 -5.07 -5.19
CA PHE A 148 17.17 -6.22 -6.03
C PHE A 148 16.17 -6.36 -7.16
N ASP A 149 16.58 -7.04 -8.22
CA ASP A 149 15.75 -7.32 -9.39
C ASP A 149 15.68 -8.82 -9.69
N THR A 150 14.60 -9.21 -10.35
CA THR A 150 14.44 -10.57 -10.86
C THR A 150 13.71 -10.55 -12.19
N ASN A 151 14.01 -11.52 -13.04
CA ASN A 151 13.29 -11.70 -14.30
C ASN A 151 11.82 -12.02 -14.02
N THR A 152 10.91 -11.55 -14.88
CA THR A 152 9.53 -12.00 -14.78
C THR A 152 9.45 -13.49 -15.12
N LEU A 153 8.56 -14.23 -14.43
CA LEU A 153 8.48 -15.68 -14.56
C LEU A 153 8.15 -16.14 -15.99
N LEU A 154 7.30 -15.39 -16.69
CA LEU A 154 6.79 -15.74 -18.02
C LEU A 154 7.57 -15.07 -19.16
N ASP A 155 8.34 -14.04 -18.86
CA ASP A 155 9.12 -13.28 -19.85
C ASP A 155 10.43 -12.82 -19.24
N SER A 156 11.50 -13.56 -19.54
CA SER A 156 12.83 -13.26 -19.02
C SER A 156 13.45 -11.99 -19.60
N SER A 157 12.85 -11.38 -20.62
CA SER A 157 13.27 -10.08 -21.14
C SER A 157 12.81 -8.92 -20.26
N ARG A 158 11.82 -9.15 -19.40
CA ARG A 158 11.26 -8.14 -18.49
C ARG A 158 11.77 -8.36 -17.07
N ARG A 159 12.00 -7.26 -16.36
CA ARG A 159 12.44 -7.28 -14.95
C ARG A 159 11.39 -6.73 -13.99
N ASN A 160 11.32 -7.35 -12.82
CA ASN A 160 10.69 -6.78 -11.63
C ASN A 160 11.78 -6.24 -10.72
N PHE A 161 11.55 -5.05 -10.15
CA PHE A 161 12.42 -4.45 -9.15
C PHE A 161 11.71 -4.44 -7.81
N TYR A 162 12.48 -4.71 -6.77
CA TYR A 162 12.04 -4.78 -5.38
C TYR A 162 12.87 -3.81 -4.55
N PHE A 163 12.19 -3.01 -3.75
CA PHE A 163 12.81 -2.06 -2.83
C PHE A 163 12.27 -2.32 -1.44
N ILE A 164 13.15 -2.71 -0.52
CA ILE A 164 12.78 -3.04 0.86
C ILE A 164 13.52 -2.11 1.81
N SER A 165 12.79 -1.46 2.70
CA SER A 165 13.39 -0.74 3.83
C SER A 165 12.86 -1.37 5.12
N PRO A 166 13.71 -2.04 5.92
CA PRO A 166 13.25 -2.68 7.15
C PRO A 166 12.72 -1.63 8.13
N GLY A 167 11.66 -2.00 8.85
CA GLY A 167 11.18 -1.21 9.98
C GLY A 167 12.03 -1.45 11.22
N LYS A 168 11.88 -0.59 12.23
CA LYS A 168 12.31 -0.94 13.58
C LYS A 168 11.21 -1.78 14.19
N LEU A 169 11.46 -3.08 14.28
CA LEU A 169 10.63 -3.96 15.08
C LEU A 169 10.61 -3.41 16.51
N SER A 170 9.43 -3.01 16.99
CA SER A 170 9.20 -2.94 18.43
C SER A 170 9.19 -4.38 18.93
N LEU A 171 10.36 -4.86 19.34
CA LEU A 171 10.49 -6.06 20.17
C LEU A 171 9.83 -5.82 21.54
#